data_AF-A0A0A8WV72-F1
#
_entry.id   AF-A0A0A8WV72-F1
#
_cell.length_a   1.000
_cell.length_b   1.000
_cell.length_c   1.000
_cell.angle_alpha   90.00
_cell.angle_beta   90.00
_cell.angle_gamma   90.00
#
_symmetry.space_group_name_H-M   'P 1'
#
loop_
_entity.id
_entity.type
_entity.pdbx_description
1 polymer ?
#
loop_
_entity_poly.entity_id
_entity_poly.type
_entity_poly.pdbx_seq_one_letter_code
_entity_poly.pdbx_strand_id
1 'polypeptide(L)'
;MQIEKSAFDIASLDDEIRVDGLCKGLLMAFYEALLAEGLDQAAATRLANGADHFIRDFVIGVKQRNIFDERPGLVRQFAGNWYIVNTLEPAVAYLADSLPGVARFYRYLADNGLVSAGFCSRVEAECCALEYYGSRIEGFWGITGDGYFDWDNECPMKEPEHA
;
A
#
# COMPACT_ATOMS: atom_id res chain seq x y z
N MET A 1 2.67 22.13 4.98
CA MET A 1 3.40 21.24 5.90
C MET A 1 4.78 21.01 5.32
N GLN A 2 5.86 21.26 6.07
CA GLN A 2 7.22 20.95 5.60
C GLN A 2 7.56 19.53 6.07
N ILE A 3 7.70 18.59 5.14
CA ILE A 3 8.05 17.20 5.43
C ILE A 3 9.51 16.98 5.07
N GLU A 4 10.28 16.45 6.02
CA GLU A 4 11.62 15.93 5.78
C GLU A 4 11.52 14.45 5.40
N LYS A 5 11.81 14.10 4.14
CA LYS A 5 11.64 12.72 3.64
C LYS A 5 12.59 11.72 4.31
N SER A 6 13.81 12.13 4.67
CA SER A 6 14.78 11.30 5.41
C SER A 6 14.31 10.94 6.82
N ALA A 7 13.40 11.73 7.40
CA ALA A 7 12.74 11.36 8.65
C ALA A 7 11.78 10.16 8.47
N PHE A 8 11.64 9.58 7.28
CA PHE A 8 10.86 8.35 7.05
C PHE A 8 11.76 7.13 6.78
N ASP A 9 13.09 7.27 6.92
CA ASP A 9 14.02 6.16 6.80
C ASP A 9 13.95 5.26 8.05
N ILE A 10 14.01 3.94 7.81
CA ILE A 10 13.92 2.89 8.82
C ILE A 10 15.20 2.05 8.78
N ALA A 11 15.99 2.09 9.85
CA ALA A 11 17.18 1.25 10.02
C ALA A 11 17.16 0.46 11.34
N SER A 12 16.15 0.69 12.19
CA SER A 12 16.01 0.09 13.51
C SER A 12 14.54 0.01 13.93
N LEU A 13 14.27 -0.73 15.00
CA LEU A 13 12.93 -0.80 15.59
C LEU A 13 12.45 0.57 16.11
N ASP A 14 13.34 1.38 16.69
CA ASP A 14 12.99 2.72 17.16
C ASP A 14 12.61 3.63 15.98
N ASP A 15 13.27 3.47 14.82
CA ASP A 15 12.89 4.16 13.60
C ASP A 15 11.53 3.70 13.10
N GLU A 16 11.22 2.39 13.14
CA GLU A 16 9.92 1.87 12.73
C GLU A 16 8.78 2.50 13.55
N ILE A 17 8.93 2.58 14.89
CA ILE A 17 7.95 3.22 15.78
C ILE A 17 7.79 4.71 15.45
N ARG A 18 8.90 5.40 15.20
CA ARG A 18 8.90 6.83 14.84
C ARG A 18 8.20 7.05 13.50
N VAL A 19 8.52 6.26 12.49
CA VAL A 19 7.96 6.36 11.14
C VAL A 19 6.48 5.99 11.13
N ASP A 20 6.05 5.00 11.91
CA ASP A 20 4.63 4.69 12.13
C ASP A 20 3.86 5.91 12.64
N GLY A 21 4.39 6.61 13.65
CA GLY A 21 3.81 7.83 14.20
C GLY A 21 3.74 8.97 13.18
N LEU A 22 4.79 9.14 12.35
CA LEU A 22 4.81 10.14 11.27
C LEU A 22 3.79 9.81 10.18
N CYS A 23 3.67 8.55 9.79
CA CYS A 23 2.67 8.08 8.82
C CYS A 23 1.26 8.30 9.33
N LYS A 24 0.99 8.02 10.61
CA LYS A 24 -0.30 8.33 11.23
C LYS A 24 -0.65 9.83 11.15
N GLY A 25 0.31 10.71 11.42
CA GLY A 25 0.13 12.15 11.27
C GLY A 25 -0.17 12.56 9.81
N LEU A 26 0.54 11.97 8.85
CA LEU A 26 0.34 12.22 7.42
C LEU A 26 -1.02 11.72 6.92
N LEU A 27 -1.48 10.56 7.38
CA LEU A 27 -2.79 10.00 7.09
C LEU A 27 -3.92 10.86 7.68
N MET A 28 -3.71 11.46 8.85
CA MET A 28 -4.66 12.44 9.40
C MET A 28 -4.73 13.70 8.54
N ALA A 29 -3.60 14.24 8.12
CA ALA A 29 -3.55 15.40 7.22
C ALA A 29 -4.22 15.10 5.85
N PHE A 30 -4.05 13.87 5.35
CA PHE A 30 -4.75 13.38 4.17
C PHE A 30 -6.27 13.32 4.38
N TYR A 31 -6.73 12.75 5.50
CA TYR A 31 -8.15 12.72 5.86
C TYR A 31 -8.76 14.14 5.93
N GLU A 32 -8.07 15.08 6.57
CA GLU A 32 -8.50 16.49 6.63
C GLU A 32 -8.57 17.13 5.24
N ALA A 33 -7.62 16.82 4.34
CA ALA A 33 -7.64 17.30 2.97
C ALA A 33 -8.86 16.75 2.20
N LEU A 34 -9.21 15.48 2.36
CA LEU A 34 -10.41 14.90 1.75
C LEU A 34 -11.70 15.61 2.21
N LEU A 35 -11.80 15.93 3.50
CA LEU A 35 -12.94 16.71 4.02
C LEU A 35 -12.98 18.12 3.43
N ALA A 36 -11.82 18.78 3.31
CA ALA A 36 -11.71 20.11 2.72
C ALA A 36 -12.09 20.14 1.22
N GLU A 37 -11.89 19.02 0.51
CA GLU A 37 -12.36 18.81 -0.87
C GLU A 37 -13.87 18.56 -0.98
N GLY A 38 -14.57 18.42 0.15
CA GLY A 38 -16.02 18.27 0.21
C GLY A 38 -16.53 16.83 0.29
N LEU A 39 -15.66 15.85 0.54
CA LEU A 39 -16.12 14.49 0.86
C LEU A 39 -16.79 14.48 2.25
N ASP A 40 -17.80 13.65 2.40
CA ASP A 40 -18.36 13.38 3.72
C ASP A 40 -17.39 12.54 4.58
N GLN A 41 -17.68 12.50 5.89
CA GLN A 41 -16.84 11.77 6.84
C GLN A 41 -16.75 10.27 6.54
N ALA A 42 -17.80 9.65 6.02
CA ALA A 42 -17.81 8.22 5.75
C ALA A 42 -16.92 7.88 4.55
N ALA A 43 -16.99 8.66 3.48
CA ALA A 43 -16.14 8.53 2.31
C ALA A 43 -14.67 8.83 2.65
N ALA A 44 -14.39 9.92 3.37
CA ALA A 44 -13.04 10.26 3.79
C ALA A 44 -12.43 9.19 4.70
N THR A 45 -13.20 8.64 5.64
CA THR A 45 -12.76 7.55 6.52
C THR A 45 -12.43 6.29 5.73
N ARG A 46 -13.26 5.92 4.75
CA ARG A 46 -13.04 4.73 3.92
C ARG A 46 -11.73 4.83 3.15
N LEU A 47 -11.45 5.98 2.52
CA LEU A 47 -10.21 6.21 1.79
C LEU A 47 -8.98 6.25 2.72
N ALA A 48 -9.08 6.95 3.86
CA ALA A 48 -7.99 7.02 4.82
C ALA A 48 -7.66 5.64 5.40
N ASN A 49 -8.65 4.81 5.75
CA ASN A 49 -8.43 3.46 6.25
C ASN A 49 -7.80 2.53 5.21
N GLY A 50 -8.21 2.64 3.93
CA GLY A 50 -7.59 1.89 2.84
C GLY A 50 -6.11 2.22 2.68
N ALA A 51 -5.76 3.50 2.78
CA ALA A 51 -4.36 3.95 2.78
C ALA A 51 -3.60 3.53 4.04
N ASP A 52 -4.22 3.61 5.23
CA ASP A 52 -3.62 3.25 6.52
C ASP A 52 -3.16 1.79 6.53
N HIS A 53 -4.03 0.85 6.11
CA HIS A 53 -3.69 -0.57 6.05
C HIS A 53 -2.51 -0.85 5.10
N PHE A 54 -2.49 -0.22 3.93
CA PHE A 54 -1.36 -0.38 3.01
C PHE A 54 -0.08 0.24 3.58
N ILE A 55 -0.14 1.45 4.11
CA ILE A 55 1.05 2.18 4.53
C ILE A 55 1.63 1.59 5.79
N ARG A 56 0.86 1.52 6.87
CA ARG A 56 1.40 1.21 8.20
C ARG A 56 1.61 -0.28 8.38
N ASP A 57 0.66 -1.11 7.98
CA ASP A 57 0.81 -2.56 8.18
C ASP A 57 1.79 -3.15 7.16
N PHE A 58 1.69 -2.75 5.89
CA PHE A 58 2.51 -3.34 4.84
C PHE A 58 3.81 -2.57 4.53
N VAL A 59 3.76 -1.28 4.17
CA VAL A 59 4.99 -0.57 3.79
C VAL A 59 5.93 -0.38 4.98
N ILE A 60 5.40 -0.03 6.15
CA ILE A 60 6.20 0.12 7.38
C ILE A 60 6.41 -1.24 8.05
N GLY A 61 5.34 -1.90 8.50
CA GLY A 61 5.45 -3.10 9.34
C GLY A 61 6.04 -4.34 8.66
N VAL A 62 5.88 -4.48 7.33
CA VAL A 62 6.36 -5.67 6.60
C VAL A 62 7.57 -5.35 5.74
N LYS A 63 7.54 -4.22 5.04
CA LYS A 63 8.62 -3.85 4.12
C LYS A 63 9.71 -3.00 4.78
N GLN A 64 9.41 -2.36 5.92
CA GLN A 64 10.32 -1.43 6.60
C GLN A 64 10.90 -0.39 5.64
N ARG A 65 10.02 0.16 4.79
CA ARG A 65 10.39 1.09 3.70
C ARG A 65 9.94 2.50 4.01
N ASN A 66 10.71 3.46 3.52
CA ASN A 66 10.29 4.85 3.41
C ASN A 66 9.18 4.97 2.35
N ILE A 67 8.04 5.56 2.69
CA ILE A 67 6.89 5.74 1.77
C ILE A 67 7.18 6.71 0.61
N PHE A 68 8.28 7.48 0.70
CA PHE A 68 8.75 8.38 -0.36
C PHE A 68 9.85 7.77 -1.23
N ASP A 69 10.34 6.57 -0.90
CA ASP A 69 11.18 5.77 -1.79
C ASP A 69 10.29 5.30 -2.95
N GLU A 70 10.47 5.88 -4.15
CA GLU A 70 9.60 5.73 -5.33
C GLU A 70 9.72 4.36 -6.00
N ARG A 71 9.63 3.31 -5.20
CA ARG A 71 9.80 1.93 -5.60
C ARG A 71 8.48 1.37 -6.16
N PRO A 72 8.44 0.98 -7.44
CA PRO A 72 7.25 0.36 -8.02
C PRO A 72 7.03 -1.05 -7.47
N GLY A 73 5.80 -1.56 -7.60
CA GLY A 73 5.44 -2.93 -7.28
C GLY A 73 4.99 -3.17 -5.84
N LEU A 74 5.05 -2.18 -4.95
CA LEU A 74 4.60 -2.34 -3.56
C LEU A 74 3.09 -2.64 -3.48
N VAL A 75 2.25 -1.97 -4.28
CA VAL A 75 0.81 -2.27 -4.29
C VAL A 75 0.57 -3.67 -4.84
N ARG A 76 1.32 -4.08 -5.88
CA ARG A 76 1.24 -5.45 -6.40
C ARG A 76 1.61 -6.50 -5.35
N GLN A 77 2.69 -6.30 -4.61
CA GLN A 77 3.11 -7.22 -3.55
C GLN A 77 2.10 -7.26 -2.39
N PHE A 78 1.53 -6.11 -2.03
CA PHE A 78 0.49 -6.02 -1.02
C PHE A 78 -0.76 -6.81 -1.44
N ALA A 79 -1.39 -6.44 -2.54
CA ALA A 79 -2.70 -6.97 -2.94
C ALA A 79 -2.62 -8.35 -3.61
N GLY A 80 -1.51 -8.66 -4.29
CA GLY A 80 -1.33 -9.90 -5.05
C GLY A 80 -0.60 -11.01 -4.32
N ASN A 81 -0.11 -10.76 -3.10
CA ASN A 81 0.56 -11.75 -2.27
C ASN A 81 0.27 -11.55 -0.78
N TRP A 82 0.81 -10.50 -0.15
CA TRP A 82 0.83 -10.38 1.31
C TRP A 82 -0.58 -10.39 1.92
N TYR A 83 -1.50 -9.59 1.37
CA TYR A 83 -2.89 -9.54 1.79
C TYR A 83 -3.54 -10.94 1.71
N ILE A 84 -3.26 -11.68 0.66
CA ILE A 84 -3.85 -13.01 0.41
C ILE A 84 -3.37 -14.01 1.46
N VAL A 85 -2.07 -14.02 1.75
CA VAL A 85 -1.46 -14.96 2.70
C VAL A 85 -1.78 -14.59 4.16
N ASN A 86 -1.95 -13.31 4.47
CA ASN A 86 -2.12 -12.81 5.84
C ASN A 86 -3.57 -12.50 6.21
N THR A 87 -4.53 -12.80 5.34
CA THR A 87 -5.97 -12.67 5.62
C THR A 87 -6.60 -14.06 5.68
N LEU A 88 -7.48 -14.31 6.64
CA LEU A 88 -8.15 -15.60 6.75
C LEU A 88 -9.08 -15.89 5.56
N GLU A 89 -9.80 -14.86 5.10
CA GLU A 89 -10.73 -14.93 3.97
C GLU A 89 -10.45 -13.77 2.99
N PRO A 90 -9.34 -13.80 2.22
CA PRO A 90 -9.04 -12.76 1.26
C PRO A 90 -10.13 -12.65 0.20
N ALA A 91 -10.58 -11.41 -0.04
CA ALA A 91 -11.65 -11.13 -0.98
C ALA A 91 -11.32 -9.90 -1.85
N VAL A 92 -11.54 -10.02 -3.17
CA VAL A 92 -11.31 -8.91 -4.10
C VAL A 92 -12.19 -7.69 -3.78
N ALA A 93 -13.37 -7.90 -3.19
CA ALA A 93 -14.25 -6.81 -2.75
C ALA A 93 -13.58 -5.89 -1.73
N TYR A 94 -12.80 -6.45 -0.78
CA TYR A 94 -12.03 -5.66 0.16
C TYR A 94 -10.95 -4.82 -0.55
N LEU A 95 -10.26 -5.41 -1.53
CA LEU A 95 -9.26 -4.68 -2.33
C LEU A 95 -9.90 -3.57 -3.18
N ALA A 96 -11.08 -3.83 -3.75
CA ALA A 96 -11.84 -2.84 -4.51
C ALA A 96 -12.25 -1.64 -3.65
N ASP A 97 -12.53 -1.85 -2.36
CA ASP A 97 -12.85 -0.78 -1.40
C ASP A 97 -11.60 -0.05 -0.85
N SER A 98 -10.48 -0.74 -0.68
CA SER A 98 -9.28 -0.20 -0.01
C SER A 98 -8.26 0.45 -0.96
N LEU A 99 -8.01 -0.13 -2.14
CA LEU A 99 -7.02 0.37 -3.11
C LEU A 99 -7.32 1.79 -3.65
N PRO A 100 -8.57 2.25 -3.78
CA PRO A 100 -8.86 3.65 -4.08
C PRO A 100 -8.27 4.62 -3.04
N GLY A 101 -8.25 4.22 -1.76
CA GLY A 101 -7.61 4.97 -0.68
C GLY A 101 -6.11 5.13 -0.91
N VAL A 102 -5.42 4.04 -1.25
CA VAL A 102 -3.98 4.03 -1.57
C VAL A 102 -3.67 4.94 -2.76
N ALA A 103 -4.43 4.82 -3.85
CA ALA A 103 -4.25 5.66 -5.04
C ALA A 103 -4.46 7.14 -4.70
N ARG A 104 -5.52 7.47 -3.94
CA ARG A 104 -5.83 8.84 -3.54
C ARG A 104 -4.77 9.42 -2.60
N PHE A 105 -4.20 8.60 -1.71
CA PHE A 105 -3.13 9.01 -0.82
C PHE A 105 -1.85 9.35 -1.60
N TYR A 106 -1.39 8.50 -2.52
CA TYR A 106 -0.20 8.82 -3.33
C TYR A 106 -0.41 10.02 -4.25
N ARG A 107 -1.65 10.24 -4.73
CA ARG A 107 -1.99 11.47 -5.45
C ARG A 107 -1.87 12.69 -4.56
N TYR A 108 -2.39 12.63 -3.33
CA TYR A 108 -2.18 13.68 -2.34
C TYR A 108 -0.68 13.94 -2.08
N LEU A 109 0.16 12.90 -2.00
CA LEU A 109 1.61 13.08 -1.87
C LEU A 109 2.22 13.76 -3.09
N ALA A 110 1.81 13.38 -4.30
CA ALA A 110 2.30 13.96 -5.54
C ALA A 110 1.91 15.43 -5.70
N ASP A 111 0.66 15.78 -5.37
CA ASP A 111 0.14 17.15 -5.39
C ASP A 111 0.90 18.07 -4.41
N ASN A 112 1.48 17.50 -3.36
CA ASN A 112 2.33 18.19 -2.39
C ASN A 112 3.84 18.11 -2.70
N GLY A 113 4.23 17.56 -3.86
CA GLY A 113 5.64 17.45 -4.29
C GLY A 113 6.46 16.43 -3.48
N LEU A 114 5.80 15.53 -2.76
CA LEU A 114 6.45 14.54 -1.90
C LEU A 114 6.88 13.29 -2.67
N VAL A 115 6.22 13.01 -3.79
CA VAL A 115 6.63 12.00 -4.77
C VAL A 115 6.44 12.54 -6.19
N SER A 116 7.07 11.92 -7.18
CA SER A 116 6.92 12.29 -8.58
C SER A 116 5.56 11.89 -9.13
N ALA A 117 5.05 12.69 -10.08
CA ALA A 117 3.81 12.37 -10.80
C ALA A 117 3.91 11.02 -11.54
N GLY A 118 5.09 10.70 -12.09
CA GLY A 118 5.33 9.44 -12.79
C GLY A 118 5.26 8.23 -11.86
N PHE A 119 5.73 8.35 -10.63
CA PHE A 119 5.55 7.32 -9.61
C PHE A 119 4.09 7.18 -9.18
N CYS A 120 3.41 8.29 -8.93
CA CYS A 120 1.98 8.29 -8.60
C CYS A 120 1.14 7.56 -9.66
N SER A 121 1.36 7.85 -10.95
CA SER A 121 0.65 7.16 -12.04
C SER A 121 0.91 5.65 -12.07
N ARG A 122 2.10 5.18 -11.67
CA ARG A 122 2.39 3.75 -11.56
C ARG A 122 1.62 3.12 -10.39
N VAL A 123 1.60 3.76 -9.23
CA VAL A 123 0.82 3.31 -8.06
C VAL A 123 -0.66 3.21 -8.42
N GLU A 124 -1.20 4.23 -9.10
CA GLU A 124 -2.60 4.24 -9.55
C GLU A 124 -2.91 3.10 -10.51
N ALA A 125 -2.02 2.83 -11.47
CA ALA A 125 -2.16 1.70 -12.39
C ALA A 125 -2.14 0.35 -11.65
N GLU A 126 -1.31 0.21 -10.62
CA GLU A 126 -1.30 -0.98 -9.76
C GLU A 126 -2.60 -1.10 -8.94
N CYS A 127 -3.11 0.00 -8.38
CA CYS A 127 -4.40 -0.01 -7.65
C CYS A 127 -5.58 -0.41 -8.55
N CYS A 128 -5.52 -0.13 -9.85
CA CYS A 128 -6.55 -0.50 -10.81
C CYS A 128 -6.49 -1.95 -11.30
N ALA A 129 -5.47 -2.73 -10.92
CA ALA A 129 -5.27 -4.11 -11.39
C ALA A 129 -6.16 -5.15 -10.67
N LEU A 130 -7.44 -4.83 -10.42
CA LEU A 130 -8.37 -5.67 -9.64
C LEU A 130 -8.58 -7.06 -10.24
N GLU A 131 -8.65 -7.19 -11.57
CA GLU A 131 -8.77 -8.50 -12.24
C GLU A 131 -7.56 -9.40 -11.94
N TYR A 132 -6.37 -8.82 -11.98
CA TYR A 132 -5.15 -9.52 -11.61
C TYR A 132 -5.22 -9.99 -10.14
N TYR A 133 -5.59 -9.12 -9.20
CA TYR A 133 -5.71 -9.53 -7.79
C TYR A 133 -6.81 -10.56 -7.54
N GLY A 134 -7.94 -10.46 -8.24
CA GLY A 134 -9.00 -11.48 -8.22
C GLY A 134 -8.47 -12.84 -8.65
N SER A 135 -7.77 -12.90 -9.79
CA SER A 135 -7.17 -14.16 -10.28
C SER A 135 -6.14 -14.74 -9.31
N ARG A 136 -5.38 -13.89 -8.60
CA ARG A 136 -4.42 -14.32 -7.58
C ARG A 136 -5.11 -14.96 -6.37
N ILE A 137 -6.22 -14.39 -5.91
CA ILE A 137 -7.03 -14.93 -4.81
C ILE A 137 -7.67 -16.26 -5.22
N GLU A 138 -8.26 -16.34 -6.41
CA GLU A 138 -8.82 -17.59 -6.94
C GLU A 138 -7.74 -18.67 -7.07
N GLY A 139 -6.58 -18.30 -7.61
CA GLY A 139 -5.41 -19.18 -7.70
C GLY A 139 -4.98 -19.70 -6.34
N PHE A 140 -4.97 -18.85 -5.30
CA PHE A 140 -4.62 -19.23 -3.94
C PHE A 140 -5.59 -20.27 -3.36
N TRP A 141 -6.90 -20.07 -3.53
CA TRP A 141 -7.91 -21.03 -3.08
C TRP A 141 -7.86 -22.37 -3.85
N GLY A 142 -7.38 -22.35 -5.09
CA GLY A 142 -7.21 -23.53 -5.93
C GLY A 142 -5.93 -24.33 -5.68
N ILE A 143 -5.07 -23.91 -4.74
CA ILE A 143 -3.79 -24.59 -4.50
C ILE A 143 -4.02 -26.02 -4.01
N THR A 144 -3.32 -26.96 -4.64
CA THR A 144 -3.24 -28.37 -4.23
C THR A 144 -1.78 -28.83 -4.26
N GLY A 145 -1.40 -29.76 -3.37
CA GLY A 145 -0.01 -30.24 -3.26
C GLY A 145 0.98 -29.10 -2.99
N ASP A 146 2.09 -29.08 -3.74
CA ASP A 146 3.17 -28.09 -3.59
C ASP A 146 2.94 -26.78 -4.39
N GLY A 147 1.74 -26.56 -4.93
CA GLY A 147 1.42 -25.41 -5.80
C GLY A 147 1.54 -24.04 -5.16
N TYR A 148 1.74 -23.96 -3.84
CA TYR A 148 1.98 -22.70 -3.14
C TYR A 148 3.25 -22.00 -3.59
N PHE A 149 4.35 -22.74 -3.80
CA PHE A 149 5.62 -22.12 -4.18
C PHE A 149 5.57 -21.52 -5.59
N ASP A 150 4.90 -22.21 -6.52
CA ASP A 150 4.69 -21.70 -7.88
C ASP A 150 3.82 -20.43 -7.84
N TRP A 151 2.73 -20.47 -7.08
CA TRP A 151 1.89 -19.30 -6.85
C TRP A 151 2.65 -18.14 -6.22
N ASP A 152 3.47 -18.36 -5.19
CA ASP A 152 4.25 -17.32 -4.50
C ASP A 152 5.29 -16.66 -5.41
N ASN A 153 5.96 -17.45 -6.26
CA ASN A 153 6.99 -16.99 -7.19
C ASN A 153 6.48 -16.08 -8.31
N GLU A 154 5.20 -16.11 -8.65
CA GLU A 154 4.60 -15.19 -9.64
C GLU A 154 4.51 -13.75 -9.11
N CYS A 155 4.43 -13.56 -7.78
CA CYS A 155 4.39 -12.25 -7.15
C CYS A 155 5.27 -12.25 -5.88
N PRO A 156 6.60 -12.29 -6.06
CA PRO A 156 7.50 -12.55 -4.95
C PRO A 156 7.52 -11.39 -3.95
N MET A 157 7.45 -11.75 -2.67
CA MET A 157 7.57 -10.80 -1.56
C MET A 157 9.01 -10.36 -1.31
N LYS A 158 9.98 -11.21 -1.67
CA LYS A 158 11.39 -10.86 -1.66
C LYS A 158 11.73 -10.10 -2.92
N GLU A 159 12.61 -9.13 -2.76
CA GLU A 159 13.22 -8.48 -3.89
C GLU A 159 14.23 -9.45 -4.50
N PRO A 160 14.36 -9.51 -5.84
CA PRO A 160 15.49 -10.20 -6.42
C PRO A 160 16.76 -9.54 -5.86
N GLU A 161 17.59 -10.32 -5.17
CA GLU A 161 18.95 -9.86 -4.82
C GLU A 161 19.60 -9.38 -6.12
N HIS A 162 20.11 -8.15 -6.11
CA HIS A 162 20.82 -7.61 -7.26
C HIS A 162 21.93 -8.59 -7.65
N ALA A 163 21.85 -9.10 -8.89
CA ALA A 163 23.00 -9.64 -9.59
C ALA A 163 23.97 -8.51 -9.98
#